data_AF-A0A060BL69-F1
#
_entry.id   AF-A0A060BL69-F1
#
_cell.length_a   1.000
_cell.length_b   1.000
_cell.length_c   1.000
_cell.angle_alpha   90.00
_cell.angle_beta   90.00
_cell.angle_gamma   90.00
#
_symmetry.space_group_name_H-M   'P 1'
#
loop_
_entity.id
_entity.type
_entity.pdbx_description
1 polymer ?
#
loop_
_entity_poly.entity_id
_entity_poly.type
_entity_poly.pdbx_seq_one_letter_code
_entity_poly.pdbx_strand_id
1 'polypeptide(L)'
;HTYLDTSGIGSGYRAAPQIFQNSRDGLWYLVYQTGPPTYSTTTDPSDPTSWSAPKQFMSSEPAVVTENKGDGQWIDFWNVCDDDTCYLYFSDDNGHMYRSTTSADEFPNGFGDTELFMSDTKNNLFEASNIYSVDGSDEYLMIVEAIGSTGRRYFRSWTATDLGGPGRRSRAPSR
;
A
#
# COMPACT_ATOMS: atom_id res chain seq x y z
N HIS A 1 27.84 0.31 6.21
CA HIS A 1 26.39 0.19 5.96
C HIS A 1 26.14 -1.19 5.36
N THR A 2 25.09 -1.87 5.83
CA THR A 2 24.66 -3.16 5.28
C THR A 2 23.36 -2.91 4.52
N TYR A 3 23.32 -3.29 3.25
CA TYR A 3 22.15 -3.14 2.39
C TYR A 3 21.31 -4.42 2.40
N LEU A 4 20.01 -4.28 2.15
CA LEU A 4 19.06 -5.40 2.20
C LEU A 4 19.27 -6.44 1.10
N ASP A 5 19.99 -6.11 0.03
CA ASP A 5 20.37 -7.04 -1.04
C ASP A 5 21.32 -8.15 -0.56
N THR A 6 21.94 -7.98 0.62
CA THR A 6 22.75 -8.99 1.30
C THR A 6 21.96 -9.95 2.20
N SER A 7 20.64 -9.74 2.35
CA SER A 7 19.72 -10.61 3.10
C SER A 7 19.03 -11.63 2.19
N GLY A 8 18.04 -12.36 2.73
CA GLY A 8 17.15 -13.21 1.92
C GLY A 8 16.39 -12.45 0.82
N ILE A 9 16.15 -11.13 0.97
CA ILE A 9 15.50 -10.29 -0.06
C ILE A 9 16.25 -10.37 -1.41
N GLY A 10 17.58 -10.39 -1.34
CA GLY A 10 18.47 -10.48 -2.49
C GLY A 10 18.46 -9.25 -3.41
N SER A 11 19.29 -9.31 -4.44
CA SER A 11 19.41 -8.26 -5.47
C SER A 11 18.20 -8.20 -6.42
N GLY A 12 18.11 -7.12 -7.20
CA GLY A 12 17.11 -6.93 -8.25
C GLY A 12 16.24 -5.70 -8.01
N TYR A 13 15.21 -5.52 -8.83
CA TYR A 13 14.27 -4.41 -8.66
C TYR A 13 13.41 -4.58 -7.40
N ARG A 14 13.56 -3.66 -6.45
CA ARG A 14 12.75 -3.52 -5.24
C ARG A 14 12.55 -2.03 -4.98
N ALA A 15 11.33 -1.57 -4.76
CA ALA A 15 11.03 -0.16 -4.55
C ALA A 15 9.85 0.05 -3.59
N ALA A 16 9.64 1.30 -3.18
CA ALA A 16 8.50 1.77 -2.38
C ALA A 16 8.17 0.90 -1.15
N PRO A 17 9.08 0.79 -0.16
CA PRO A 17 8.85 -0.07 0.99
C PRO A 17 7.87 0.53 2.02
N GLN A 18 7.05 -0.32 2.63
CA GLN A 18 6.31 -0.07 3.87
C GLN A 18 6.76 -1.09 4.93
N ILE A 19 7.02 -0.62 6.15
CA ILE A 19 7.40 -1.47 7.28
C ILE A 19 6.39 -1.36 8.42
N PHE A 20 5.98 -2.50 8.99
CA PHE A 20 5.15 -2.58 10.20
C PHE A 20 5.38 -3.89 10.95
N GLN A 21 5.00 -3.95 12.22
CA GLN A 21 4.96 -5.20 12.97
C GLN A 21 3.53 -5.75 12.99
N ASN A 22 3.37 -7.02 12.65
CA ASN A 22 2.11 -7.74 12.85
C ASN A 22 2.12 -8.36 14.25
N SER A 23 1.21 -7.91 15.12
CA SER A 23 1.14 -8.39 16.50
C SER A 23 0.66 -9.84 16.62
N ARG A 24 -0.06 -10.37 15.62
CA ARG A 24 -0.62 -11.73 15.64
C ARG A 24 0.45 -12.81 15.53
N ASP A 25 1.49 -12.57 14.72
CA ASP A 25 2.61 -13.51 14.53
C ASP A 25 3.94 -13.00 15.13
N GLY A 26 4.00 -11.74 15.57
CA GLY A 26 5.19 -11.12 16.16
C GLY A 26 6.27 -10.74 15.15
N LEU A 27 6.00 -10.84 13.85
CA LEU A 27 6.96 -10.53 12.79
C LEU A 27 6.84 -9.09 12.33
N TRP A 28 7.99 -8.54 11.95
CA TRP A 28 8.06 -7.33 11.13
C TRP A 28 7.89 -7.73 9.67
N TYR A 29 7.02 -7.01 8.97
CA TYR A 29 6.78 -7.12 7.54
C TYR A 29 7.40 -5.91 6.83
N LEU A 30 8.12 -6.17 5.75
CA LEU A 30 8.53 -5.17 4.77
C LEU A 30 7.80 -5.48 3.49
N VAL A 31 6.80 -4.66 3.15
CA VAL A 31 6.03 -4.71 1.91
C VAL A 31 6.73 -3.84 0.88
N TYR A 32 6.85 -4.29 -0.37
CA TYR A 32 7.52 -3.57 -1.45
C TYR A 32 7.10 -4.09 -2.82
N GLN A 33 7.45 -3.37 -3.88
CA GLN A 33 7.18 -3.81 -5.25
C GLN A 33 8.37 -4.52 -5.88
N THR A 34 8.11 -5.63 -6.56
CA THR A 34 9.04 -6.30 -7.50
C THR A 34 8.47 -6.36 -8.93
N GLY A 35 7.46 -5.53 -9.20
CA GLY A 35 6.43 -5.75 -10.21
C GLY A 35 5.14 -6.14 -9.48
N PRO A 36 5.02 -7.38 -8.97
CA PRO A 36 3.94 -7.77 -8.05
C PRO A 36 4.12 -7.25 -6.60
N PRO A 37 3.04 -7.19 -5.80
CA PRO A 37 3.10 -6.90 -4.36
C PRO A 37 3.85 -7.99 -3.62
N THR A 38 4.96 -7.61 -2.98
CA THR A 38 5.91 -8.54 -2.36
C THR A 38 6.11 -8.17 -0.89
N TYR A 39 6.38 -9.16 -0.05
CA TYR A 39 6.82 -8.95 1.32
C TYR A 39 8.01 -9.83 1.68
N SER A 40 8.77 -9.35 2.66
CA SER A 40 9.73 -10.12 3.44
C SER A 40 9.47 -9.89 4.93
N THR A 41 9.92 -10.82 5.76
CA THR A 41 9.70 -10.77 7.21
C THR A 41 10.99 -10.89 8.00
N THR A 42 10.98 -10.38 9.22
CA THR A 42 12.03 -10.59 10.23
C THR A 42 11.45 -10.53 11.65
N THR A 43 12.14 -11.12 12.62
CA THR A 43 11.89 -10.89 14.05
C THR A 43 12.63 -9.68 14.60
N ASP A 44 13.64 -9.16 13.89
CA ASP A 44 14.47 -8.03 14.29
C ASP A 44 14.72 -7.07 13.11
N PRO A 45 13.99 -5.94 13.02
CA PRO A 45 14.14 -4.99 11.93
C PRO A 45 15.45 -4.18 12.02
N SER A 46 16.17 -4.28 13.15
CA SER A 46 17.47 -3.63 13.32
C SER A 46 18.63 -4.44 12.73
N ASP A 47 18.43 -5.73 12.47
CA ASP A 47 19.37 -6.58 11.74
C ASP A 47 18.99 -6.65 10.24
N PRO A 48 19.66 -5.89 9.36
CA PRO A 48 19.35 -5.88 7.93
C PRO A 48 19.65 -7.20 7.21
N THR A 49 20.36 -8.15 7.82
CA THR A 49 20.68 -9.46 7.22
C THR A 49 19.62 -10.52 7.50
N SER A 50 18.75 -10.26 8.47
CA SER A 50 17.75 -11.20 8.98
C SER A 50 16.48 -11.34 8.12
N TRP A 51 16.30 -10.45 7.14
CA TRP A 51 15.10 -10.45 6.29
C TRP A 51 14.99 -11.72 5.44
N SER A 52 13.80 -12.31 5.43
CA SER A 52 13.48 -13.52 4.70
C SER A 52 13.41 -13.31 3.18
N ALA A 53 13.46 -14.42 2.44
CA ALA A 53 13.28 -14.42 0.98
C ALA A 53 11.91 -13.85 0.57
N PRO A 54 11.82 -13.15 -0.58
CA PRO A 54 10.59 -12.50 -1.01
C PRO A 54 9.46 -13.50 -1.22
N LYS A 55 8.26 -13.14 -0.75
CA LYS A 55 7.00 -13.81 -1.05
C LYS A 55 6.02 -12.80 -1.63
N GLN A 56 5.14 -13.23 -2.52
CA GLN A 56 4.15 -12.35 -3.14
C GLN A 56 2.82 -12.43 -2.40
N PHE A 57 2.15 -11.29 -2.22
CA PHE A 57 0.76 -11.25 -1.76
C PHE A 57 -0.20 -11.76 -2.84
N MET A 58 0.13 -11.47 -4.11
CA MET A 58 -0.68 -11.80 -5.28
C MET A 58 0.24 -12.28 -6.41
N SER A 59 -0.14 -13.39 -7.06
CA SER A 59 0.68 -14.03 -8.09
C SER A 59 0.49 -13.46 -9.50
N SER A 60 -0.55 -12.64 -9.71
CA SER A 60 -0.86 -12.02 -11.00
C SER A 60 -1.54 -10.67 -10.81
N GLU A 61 -1.36 -9.78 -11.79
CA GLU A 61 -2.02 -8.49 -11.84
C GLU A 61 -3.54 -8.67 -12.06
N PRO A 62 -4.41 -8.08 -11.20
CA PRO A 62 -5.85 -8.25 -11.33
C PRO A 62 -6.41 -7.68 -12.65
N ALA A 63 -7.48 -8.29 -13.16
CA ALA A 63 -8.12 -7.88 -14.42
C ALA A 63 -8.56 -6.41 -14.39
N VAL A 64 -9.18 -5.96 -13.29
CA VAL A 64 -9.62 -4.56 -13.13
C VAL A 64 -8.46 -3.57 -13.21
N VAL A 65 -7.23 -3.97 -12.88
CA VAL A 65 -6.04 -3.12 -13.02
C VAL A 65 -5.62 -3.07 -14.48
N THR A 66 -5.50 -4.24 -15.12
CA THR A 66 -5.12 -4.36 -16.53
C THR A 66 -6.09 -3.61 -17.46
N GLU A 67 -7.39 -3.61 -17.15
CA GLU A 67 -8.43 -2.94 -17.91
C GLU A 67 -8.38 -1.40 -17.81
N ASN A 68 -7.79 -0.84 -16.75
CA ASN A 68 -7.89 0.60 -16.44
C ASN A 68 -6.53 1.34 -16.46
N LYS A 69 -5.40 0.65 -16.29
CA LYS A 69 -4.08 1.29 -16.14
C LYS A 69 -3.50 1.93 -17.39
N GLY A 70 -3.93 1.51 -18.58
CA GLY A 70 -3.31 1.95 -19.84
C GLY A 70 -1.80 1.69 -19.85
N ASP A 71 -1.00 2.74 -20.06
CA ASP A 71 0.47 2.69 -20.04
C ASP A 71 1.08 2.82 -18.62
N GLY A 72 0.22 2.86 -17.59
CA GLY A 72 0.60 2.95 -16.18
C GLY A 72 1.18 1.65 -15.60
N GLN A 73 1.45 1.66 -14.30
CA GLN A 73 2.22 0.61 -13.59
C GLN A 73 1.51 0.18 -12.31
N TRP A 74 1.51 -1.11 -12.01
CA TRP A 74 0.97 -1.65 -10.76
C TRP A 74 1.98 -1.45 -9.62
N ILE A 75 1.79 -0.41 -8.79
CA ILE A 75 2.83 0.10 -7.88
C ILE A 75 2.28 0.57 -6.53
N ASP A 76 3.21 0.87 -5.62
CA ASP A 76 2.98 1.56 -4.36
C ASP A 76 1.98 0.85 -3.43
N PHE A 77 2.37 -0.37 -3.06
CA PHE A 77 1.61 -1.27 -2.22
C PHE A 77 1.60 -0.82 -0.75
N TRP A 78 0.40 -0.71 -0.18
CA TRP A 78 0.19 -0.31 1.21
C TRP A 78 -0.78 -1.26 1.92
N ASN A 79 -0.27 -1.96 2.94
CA ASN A 79 -1.09 -2.80 3.82
C ASN A 79 -1.62 -2.01 5.01
N VAL A 80 -2.88 -2.27 5.37
CA VAL A 80 -3.51 -1.82 6.61
C VAL A 80 -4.61 -2.81 6.98
N CYS A 81 -4.78 -3.13 8.26
CA CYS A 81 -5.81 -4.04 8.72
C CYS A 81 -6.65 -3.39 9.83
N ASP A 82 -7.92 -3.77 9.89
CA ASP A 82 -8.72 -3.66 11.11
C ASP A 82 -8.73 -5.01 11.85
N ASP A 83 -9.70 -5.21 12.75
CA ASP A 83 -9.80 -6.42 13.56
C ASP A 83 -10.16 -7.67 12.74
N ASP A 84 -10.85 -7.52 11.61
CA ASP A 84 -11.43 -8.62 10.83
C ASP A 84 -10.81 -8.76 9.44
N THR A 85 -10.40 -7.64 8.82
CA THR A 85 -10.00 -7.55 7.42
C THR A 85 -8.64 -6.88 7.27
N CYS A 86 -7.80 -7.46 6.42
CA CYS A 86 -6.59 -6.82 5.91
C CYS A 86 -6.81 -6.33 4.48
N TYR A 87 -6.33 -5.11 4.23
CA TYR A 87 -6.46 -4.40 2.97
C TYR A 87 -5.09 -4.16 2.36
N LEU A 88 -4.96 -4.44 1.07
CA LEU A 88 -3.81 -4.12 0.24
C LEU A 88 -4.24 -3.05 -0.77
N TYR A 89 -3.84 -1.82 -0.51
CA TYR A 89 -4.04 -0.67 -1.40
C TYR A 89 -2.88 -0.51 -2.37
N PHE A 90 -3.15 -0.04 -3.58
CA PHE A 90 -2.13 0.25 -4.60
C PHE A 90 -2.66 1.15 -5.71
N SER A 91 -1.74 1.68 -6.52
CA SER A 91 -2.02 2.62 -7.61
C SER A 91 -1.64 2.03 -8.97
N ASP A 92 -2.10 2.68 -10.05
CA ASP A 92 -1.77 2.30 -11.42
C ASP A 92 -1.04 3.38 -12.24
N ASP A 93 -0.61 4.49 -11.63
CA ASP A 93 -0.06 5.65 -12.34
C ASP A 93 -1.03 6.30 -13.35
N ASN A 94 -2.33 5.99 -13.29
CA ASN A 94 -3.32 6.41 -14.27
C ASN A 94 -4.61 6.99 -13.67
N GLY A 95 -4.56 7.42 -12.40
CA GLY A 95 -5.70 8.06 -11.77
C GLY A 95 -6.61 7.09 -11.04
N HIS A 96 -6.18 5.85 -10.81
CA HIS A 96 -6.95 4.85 -10.08
C HIS A 96 -6.18 4.35 -8.86
N MET A 97 -6.93 4.22 -7.77
CA MET A 97 -6.49 3.54 -6.57
C MET A 97 -7.36 2.31 -6.39
N TYR A 98 -6.73 1.18 -6.11
CA TYR A 98 -7.36 -0.12 -5.97
C TYR A 98 -7.21 -0.63 -4.55
N ARG A 99 -8.02 -1.62 -4.24
CA ARG A 99 -7.98 -2.32 -2.97
C ARG A 99 -8.24 -3.80 -3.18
N SER A 100 -7.40 -4.64 -2.61
CA SER A 100 -7.58 -6.08 -2.47
C SER A 100 -7.75 -6.41 -1.00
N THR A 101 -8.48 -7.48 -0.68
CA THR A 101 -8.80 -7.84 0.71
C THR A 101 -8.50 -9.29 1.02
N THR A 102 -8.20 -9.56 2.29
CA THR A 102 -8.21 -10.89 2.90
C THR A 102 -8.67 -10.78 4.36
N SER A 103 -9.02 -11.90 4.99
CA SER A 103 -9.30 -11.89 6.43
C SER A 103 -8.03 -11.67 7.25
N ALA A 104 -8.14 -11.06 8.42
CA ALA A 104 -7.00 -10.84 9.31
C ALA A 104 -6.38 -12.17 9.80
N ASP A 105 -7.12 -13.27 9.77
CA ASP A 105 -6.63 -14.61 10.10
C ASP A 105 -5.86 -15.29 8.94
N GLU A 106 -6.14 -14.91 7.70
CA GLU A 106 -5.45 -15.45 6.51
C GLU A 106 -4.20 -14.67 6.12
N PHE A 107 -4.11 -13.40 6.55
CA PHE A 107 -2.94 -12.55 6.32
C PHE A 107 -1.63 -13.28 6.70
N PRO A 108 -0.58 -13.25 5.84
CA PRO A 108 -0.40 -12.46 4.61
C PRO A 108 -0.88 -13.12 3.31
N ASN A 109 -1.71 -14.15 3.38
CA ASN A 109 -2.22 -14.87 2.22
C ASN A 109 -3.66 -14.42 1.89
N GLY A 110 -4.26 -15.00 0.85
CA GLY A 110 -5.70 -14.86 0.61
C GLY A 110 -6.16 -13.53 0.01
N PHE A 111 -5.24 -12.63 -0.37
CA PHE A 111 -5.61 -11.38 -1.03
C PHE A 111 -6.31 -11.63 -2.37
N GLY A 112 -7.55 -11.14 -2.48
CA GLY A 112 -8.42 -11.27 -3.64
C GLY A 112 -9.46 -10.16 -3.69
N ASP A 113 -10.50 -10.36 -4.50
CA ASP A 113 -11.63 -9.42 -4.64
C ASP A 113 -11.18 -7.98 -4.89
N THR A 114 -10.24 -7.82 -5.83
CA THR A 114 -9.68 -6.51 -6.14
C THR A 114 -10.71 -5.61 -6.81
N GLU A 115 -10.90 -4.43 -6.25
CA GLU A 115 -11.83 -3.42 -6.73
C GLU A 115 -11.12 -2.09 -7.03
N LEU A 116 -11.69 -1.33 -7.98
CA LEU A 116 -11.35 0.09 -8.15
C LEU A 116 -12.00 0.86 -6.99
N PHE A 117 -11.18 1.32 -6.06
CA PHE A 117 -11.59 1.97 -4.82
C PHE A 117 -11.87 3.47 -5.00
N MET A 118 -11.00 4.16 -5.74
CA MET A 118 -11.13 5.59 -6.02
C MET A 118 -10.58 5.92 -7.40
N SER A 119 -11.18 6.89 -8.08
CA SER A 119 -10.66 7.46 -9.32
C SER A 119 -10.72 8.98 -9.38
N ASP A 120 -9.78 9.57 -10.11
CA ASP A 120 -9.72 10.99 -10.49
C ASP A 120 -8.92 11.09 -11.81
N THR A 121 -8.63 12.30 -12.27
CA THR A 121 -7.61 12.46 -13.33
C THR A 121 -6.25 11.94 -12.83
N LYS A 122 -5.43 11.38 -13.73
CA LYS A 122 -4.08 10.87 -13.43
C LYS A 122 -3.27 11.75 -12.48
N ASN A 123 -3.22 13.04 -12.74
CA ASN A 123 -2.43 13.96 -11.94
C ASN A 123 -3.05 14.28 -10.56
N ASN A 124 -4.35 14.10 -10.40
CA ASN A 124 -5.03 14.37 -9.14
C ASN A 124 -5.00 13.17 -8.18
N LEU A 125 -4.79 11.95 -8.67
CA LEU A 125 -4.71 10.72 -7.88
C LEU A 125 -3.61 9.85 -8.49
N PHE A 126 -2.35 10.22 -8.26
CA PHE A 126 -1.23 9.71 -9.05
C PHE A 126 -0.69 8.39 -8.50
N GLU A 127 -0.03 8.43 -7.34
CA GLU A 127 0.64 7.27 -6.72
C GLU A 127 0.84 7.49 -5.20
N ALA A 128 1.65 6.65 -4.55
CA ALA A 128 2.16 6.81 -3.18
C ALA A 128 1.08 6.98 -2.09
N SER A 129 0.07 6.11 -2.08
CA SER A 129 -0.97 6.14 -1.04
C SER A 129 -0.45 5.68 0.33
N ASN A 130 -0.85 6.38 1.39
CA ASN A 130 -0.69 5.90 2.76
C ASN A 130 -2.02 6.04 3.52
N ILE A 131 -2.38 5.01 4.28
CA ILE A 131 -3.61 4.93 5.07
C ILE A 131 -3.25 4.61 6.53
N TYR A 132 -3.76 5.43 7.45
CA TYR A 132 -3.45 5.33 8.89
C TYR A 132 -4.73 5.41 9.71
N SER A 133 -4.79 4.67 10.82
CA SER A 133 -5.72 4.99 11.90
C SER A 133 -5.26 6.24 12.64
N VAL A 134 -6.19 7.09 13.06
CA VAL A 134 -5.90 8.33 13.78
C VAL A 134 -6.15 8.14 15.27
N ASP A 135 -5.07 8.15 16.05
CA ASP A 135 -5.14 7.96 17.51
C ASP A 135 -6.07 8.98 18.18
N GLY A 136 -6.87 8.51 19.13
CA GLY A 136 -7.90 9.30 19.81
C GLY A 136 -9.15 9.62 18.97
N SER A 137 -9.36 8.94 17.84
CA SER A 137 -10.57 9.07 17.02
C SER A 137 -10.98 7.74 16.37
N ASP A 138 -12.23 7.66 15.91
CA ASP A 138 -12.74 6.55 15.09
C ASP A 138 -12.55 6.84 13.57
N GLU A 139 -11.52 7.60 13.21
CA GLU A 139 -11.22 7.99 11.82
C GLU A 139 -9.93 7.35 11.31
N TYR A 140 -9.91 7.14 9.99
CA TYR A 140 -8.74 6.83 9.19
C TYR A 140 -8.35 8.05 8.36
N LEU A 141 -7.05 8.29 8.22
CA LEU A 141 -6.47 9.28 7.32
C LEU A 141 -5.84 8.58 6.13
N MET A 142 -6.30 8.92 4.93
CA MET A 142 -5.63 8.56 3.68
C MET A 142 -4.94 9.79 3.10
N ILE A 143 -3.69 9.63 2.67
CA ILE A 143 -2.96 10.58 1.83
C ILE A 143 -2.57 9.93 0.52
N VAL A 144 -2.65 10.67 -0.58
CA VAL A 144 -2.25 10.20 -1.92
C VAL A 144 -1.50 11.31 -2.63
N GLU A 145 -0.43 10.96 -3.33
CA GLU A 145 0.38 11.91 -4.09
C GLU A 145 -0.36 12.37 -5.36
N ALA A 146 -0.17 13.64 -5.69
CA ALA A 146 -0.74 14.31 -6.85
C ALA A 146 0.32 15.22 -7.49
N ILE A 147 0.12 15.51 -8.78
CA ILE A 147 0.96 16.37 -9.60
C ILE A 147 0.19 17.66 -9.91
N GLY A 148 0.68 18.79 -9.40
CA GLY A 148 0.07 20.09 -9.65
C GLY A 148 0.27 20.56 -11.09
N SER A 149 -0.45 21.62 -11.49
CA SER A 149 -0.34 22.21 -12.83
C SER A 149 1.06 22.72 -13.20
N THR A 150 1.94 22.90 -12.22
CA THR A 150 3.36 23.28 -12.40
C THR A 150 4.31 22.08 -12.46
N GLY A 151 3.78 20.85 -12.43
CA GLY A 151 4.56 19.61 -12.35
C GLY A 151 5.07 19.27 -10.93
N ARG A 152 4.80 20.12 -9.93
CA ARG A 152 5.21 19.87 -8.54
C ARG A 152 4.34 18.81 -7.87
N ARG A 153 4.98 17.91 -7.14
CA ARG A 153 4.32 16.89 -6.32
C ARG A 153 3.75 17.49 -5.04
N TYR A 154 2.58 17.02 -4.62
CA TYR A 154 1.92 17.38 -3.35
C TYR A 154 1.01 16.25 -2.89
N PHE A 155 0.65 16.21 -1.61
CA PHE A 155 -0.30 15.23 -1.09
C PHE A 155 -1.69 15.82 -0.94
N ARG A 156 -2.69 15.02 -1.30
CA ARG A 156 -4.11 15.24 -0.99
C ARG A 156 -4.50 14.32 0.17
N SER A 157 -5.53 14.69 0.94
CA SER A 157 -5.98 13.88 2.07
C SER A 157 -7.50 13.69 2.14
N TRP A 158 -7.89 12.57 2.74
CA TRP A 158 -9.26 12.15 2.98
C TRP A 158 -9.36 11.54 4.37
N THR A 159 -10.53 11.68 5.02
CA THR A 159 -10.87 10.91 6.21
C THR A 159 -12.04 9.99 5.97
N ALA A 160 -12.08 8.87 6.67
CA ALA A 160 -13.16 7.89 6.64
C ALA A 160 -13.35 7.30 8.03
N THR A 161 -14.54 6.81 8.35
CA THR A 161 -14.81 6.06 9.60
C THR A 161 -14.65 4.55 9.44
N ASP A 162 -14.29 4.11 8.23
CA ASP A 162 -14.19 2.70 7.84
C ASP A 162 -13.09 2.59 6.77
N LEU A 163 -12.18 1.63 6.92
CA LEU A 163 -11.14 1.33 5.92
C LEU A 163 -11.75 0.89 4.59
N GLY A 164 -12.86 0.16 4.62
CA GLY A 164 -13.62 -0.32 3.49
C GLY A 164 -14.49 0.74 2.79
N GLY A 165 -14.75 1.88 3.44
CA GLY A 165 -15.73 2.87 2.98
C GLY A 165 -15.17 3.94 2.03
N PRO A 166 -16.01 4.58 1.19
CA PRO A 166 -15.58 5.72 0.38
C PRO A 166 -15.21 6.91 1.29
N GLY A 167 -13.96 7.36 1.22
CA GLY A 167 -13.46 8.46 2.04
C GLY A 167 -14.02 9.84 1.67
N ARG A 168 -14.22 10.70 2.67
CA ARG A 168 -14.57 12.11 2.49
C ARG A 168 -13.29 12.93 2.34
N ARG A 169 -13.20 13.78 1.31
CA ARG A 169 -12.06 14.73 1.18
C ARG A 169 -11.92 15.53 2.46
N SER A 170 -10.72 15.51 3.04
CA SER A 170 -10.43 16.37 4.19
C SER A 170 -10.51 17.82 3.71
N ARG A 171 -11.14 18.69 4.50
CA ARG A 171 -11.07 20.13 4.23
C ARG A 171 -9.82 20.64 4.92
N ALA A 172 -8.97 21.34 4.18
CA ALA A 172 -7.92 22.13 4.80
C ALA A 172 -8.55 23.04 5.88
N PRO A 173 -7.93 23.19 7.07
CA PRO A 173 -8.37 24.19 8.02
C PRO A 173 -8.42 25.54 7.30
N SER A 174 -9.53 26.26 7.42
CA SER A 174 -9.58 27.66 7.00
C SER A 174 -8.49 28.41 7.77
N ARG A 175 -7.46 28.88 7.08
CA ARG A 175 -6.47 29.80 7.64
C ARG A 175 -7.11 31.14 7.96
#